data_AF-A0A7J3BBE6-F1
#
_entry.id   AF-A0A7J3BBE6-F1
#
_cell.length_a   1.000
_cell.length_b   1.000
_cell.length_c   1.000
_cell.angle_alpha   90.00
_cell.angle_beta   90.00
_cell.angle_gamma   90.00
#
_symmetry.space_group_name_H-M   'P 1'
#
loop_
_entity.id
_entity.type
_entity.pdbx_description
1 polymer ?
#
loop_
_entity_poly.entity_id
_entity_poly.type
_entity_poly.pdbx_seq_one_letter_code
_entity_poly.pdbx_strand_id
1 'polypeptide(L)' 'MEIAKAFWYLTLASTIPIMAFLGYIVGKEFNMALQGALLGALLGTLLMWLDILRTQNLLFRGKRKG' A
#
# COMPACT_ATOMS: atom_id res chain seq x y z
N MET A 1 1.39 -1.37 23.39
CA MET A 1 1.96 -1.14 22.04
C MET A 1 1.00 -1.61 20.94
N GLU A 2 -0.32 -1.41 21.10
CA GLU A 2 -1.33 -1.97 20.19
C GLU A 2 -1.94 -0.91 19.27
N ILE A 3 -2.15 0.31 19.78
CA ILE A 3 -2.67 1.45 19.02
C ILE A 3 -1.77 1.79 17.82
N ALA A 4 -0.45 1.77 18.01
CA ALA A 4 0.51 2.01 16.92
C ALA A 4 0.37 0.97 15.80
N LYS A 5 0.21 -0.32 16.13
CA LYS A 5 0.00 -1.37 15.13
C LYS A 5 -1.34 -1.21 14.40
N ALA A 6 -2.41 -0.90 15.13
CA ALA A 6 -3.73 -0.67 14.54
C ALA A 6 -3.73 0.50 13.55
N PHE A 7 -3.03 1.60 13.88
CA PHE A 7 -2.82 2.71 12.95
C PHE A 7 -2.02 2.30 11.72
N TRP A 8 -0.97 1.50 11.89
CA TRP A 8 -0.19 0.97 10.77
C TRP A 8 -1.04 0.10 9.82
N TYR A 9 -1.91 -0.76 10.35
CA TYR A 9 -2.83 -1.56 9.54
C TYR A 9 -3.89 -0.71 8.84
N LEU A 10 -4.40 0.33 9.49
CA LEU A 10 -5.33 1.28 8.90
C LEU A 10 -4.70 2.04 7.73
N THR A 11 -3.46 2.52 7.90
CA THR A 11 -2.72 3.18 6.83
C THR A 11 -2.50 2.22 5.66
N LEU A 12 -2.05 0.99 5.92
CA LEU A 12 -1.87 -0.06 4.89
C LEU A 12 -3.17 -0.35 4.13
N ALA A 13 -4.30 -0.46 4.83
CA ALA A 13 -5.60 -0.71 4.23
C ALA A 13 -6.10 0.47 3.37
N SER A 14 -5.73 1.70 3.72
CA SER A 14 -6.08 2.90 2.96
C SER A 14 -5.23 3.12 1.70
N THR A 15 -4.03 2.56 1.64
CA THR A 15 -3.10 2.69 0.51
C THR A 15 -3.70 2.15 -0.80
N ILE A 16 -4.43 1.04 -0.72
CA ILE A 16 -5.07 0.40 -1.88
C ILE A 16 -6.15 1.31 -2.52
N PRO A 17 -7.17 1.78 -1.78
CA PRO A 17 -8.18 2.68 -2.35
C PRO A 17 -7.60 4.03 -2.80
N ILE A 18 -6.59 4.57 -2.11
CA ILE A 18 -5.90 5.80 -2.54
C ILE A 18 -5.23 5.59 -3.89
N MET A 19 -4.48 4.50 -4.06
CA MET A 19 -3.80 4.20 -5.32
C MET A 19 -4.78 3.83 -6.44
N ALA A 20 -5.89 3.17 -6.13
CA ALA A 20 -6.97 2.91 -7.08
C ALA A 20 -7.60 4.23 -7.57
N PHE A 21 -7.84 5.20 -6.67
CA PHE A 21 -8.35 6.51 -7.03
C PHE A 21 -7.35 7.31 -7.87
N LEU A 22 -6.07 7.31 -7.50
CA LEU A 22 -5.03 7.95 -8.29
C LEU A 22 -4.93 7.33 -9.68
N GLY A 23 -4.97 6.00 -9.77
CA GLY A 23 -4.99 5.27 -11.03
C GLY A 23 -6.23 5.60 -11.87
N TYR A 24 -7.40 5.76 -11.26
CA TYR A 24 -8.62 6.19 -11.96
C TYR A 24 -8.47 7.59 -12.55
N ILE A 25 -7.95 8.55 -11.77
CA ILE A 25 -7.73 9.93 -12.22
C ILE A 25 -6.75 9.96 -13.40
N VAL A 26 -5.61 9.27 -13.26
CA VAL A 26 -4.61 9.18 -14.33
C VAL A 26 -5.17 8.47 -15.55
N GLY A 27 -5.89 7.35 -15.37
CA GLY A 27 -6.51 6.61 -16.48
C GLY A 27 -7.60 7.40 -17.21
N LYS A 28 -8.29 8.32 -16.52
CA LYS A 28 -9.32 9.18 -17.11
C LYS A 28 -8.74 10.09 -18.20
N GLU A 29 -7.52 10.60 -18.01
CA GLU A 29 -6.82 11.42 -19.02
C GLU A 29 -6.56 10.65 -20.33
N PHE A 30 -6.44 9.32 -20.26
CA PHE A 30 -6.20 8.45 -21.41
C PHE A 30 -7.47 7.77 -21.97
N ASN A 31 -8.68 8.17 -21.53
CA ASN A 31 -9.95 7.45 -21.78
C ASN A 31 -9.97 5.99 -21.26
N MET A 32 -9.04 5.65 -20.37
CA MET A 32 -8.82 4.31 -19.82
C MET A 32 -9.07 4.29 -18.31
N ALA A 33 -10.12 4.98 -17.85
CA ALA A 33 -10.38 5.21 -16.42
C ALA A 33 -10.50 3.90 -15.60
N LEU A 34 -11.20 2.89 -16.14
CA LEU A 34 -11.34 1.59 -15.49
C LEU A 34 -10.00 0.83 -15.41
N GLN A 35 -9.23 0.86 -16.49
CA GLN A 35 -7.92 0.18 -16.57
C GLN A 35 -6.90 0.88 -15.67
N GLY A 36 -6.94 2.21 -15.62
CA GLY A 36 -6.15 3.01 -14.69
C GLY A 36 -6.51 2.71 -13.23
N ALA A 37 -7.79 2.61 -12.88
CA ALA A 37 -8.23 2.23 -11.54
C ALA A 37 -7.74 0.83 -11.15
N LEU A 38 -7.83 -0.14 -12.06
CA LEU A 38 -7.34 -1.50 -11.86
C LEU A 38 -5.81 -1.54 -11.70
N LEU A 39 -5.07 -0.82 -12.54
CA LEU A 39 -3.62 -0.66 -12.41
C LEU A 39 -3.24 0.01 -11.09
N GLY A 40 -3.98 1.04 -10.69
CA GLY A 40 -3.82 1.72 -9.41
C GLY A 40 -4.05 0.78 -8.22
N ALA A 41 -5.10 -0.05 -8.27
CA ALA A 41 -5.37 -1.04 -7.23
C ALA A 41 -4.29 -2.14 -7.17
N LEU A 42 -3.80 -2.61 -8.31
CA LEU A 42 -2.70 -3.57 -8.40
C LEU A 42 -1.41 -2.97 -7.83
N LEU A 43 -1.07 -1.74 -8.20
CA LEU A 43 0.10 -1.03 -7.66
C LEU A 43 -0.04 -0.76 -6.16
N GLY A 44 -1.22 -0.36 -5.68
CA GLY A 44 -1.50 -0.18 -4.26
C GLY A 44 -1.34 -1.47 -3.46
N THR A 45 -1.77 -2.60 -4.03
CA THR A 45 -1.59 -3.93 -3.43
C THR A 45 -0.10 -4.31 -3.40
N LEU A 46 0.64 -4.03 -4.47
CA LEU A 46 2.07 -4.32 -4.56
C LEU A 46 2.88 -3.48 -3.55
N LEU A 47 2.55 -2.20 -3.40
CA LEU A 47 3.16 -1.31 -2.42
C LEU A 47 2.83 -1.75 -0.98
N MET A 48 1.58 -2.16 -0.71
CA MET A 48 1.21 -2.74 0.57
C MET A 48 2.09 -3.96 0.92
N TRP A 49 2.33 -4.84 -0.05
CA TRP A 49 3.22 -5.99 0.13
C TRP A 49 4.66 -5.56 0.37
N LEU A 50 5.18 -4.57 -0.37
CA LEU A 50 6.52 -4.03 -0.14
C LEU A 50 6.66 -3.38 1.24
N ASP A 51 5.65 -2.65 1.71
CA ASP A 51 5.63 -2.07 3.06
C ASP A 51 5.58 -3.17 4.13
N ILE A 52 4.80 -4.23 3.92
CA ILE A 52 4.78 -5.39 4.83
C ILE A 52 6.15 -6.06 4.84
N LEU A 53 6.76 -6.32 3.69
CA LEU A 53 8.09 -6.95 3.59
C LEU A 53 9.17 -6.06 4.21
N ARG A 54 9.13 -4.75 3.99
CA ARG A 54 10.07 -3.79 4.57
C ARG A 54 9.89 -3.67 6.07
N THR A 55 8.64 -3.65 6.55
CA THR A 55 8.29 -3.65 7.97
C THR A 55 8.71 -4.95 8.64
N GLN A 56 8.50 -6.10 8.00
CA GLN A 56 8.99 -7.39 8.50
C GLN A 56 10.52 -7.42 8.52
N ASN A 57 11.20 -6.98 7.46
CA ASN A 57 12.65 -6.94 7.41
C ASN A 57 13.24 -5.97 8.47
N LEU A 58 12.56 -4.84 8.74
CA LEU A 58 12.89 -3.92 9.83
C LEU A 58 12.65 -4.56 11.21
N LEU A 59 11.55 -5.28 11.40
CA LEU A 59 11.23 -6.04 12.61
C LEU A 59 12.23 -7.19 12.85
N PHE A 60 12.71 -7.86 11.80
CA PHE A 60 13.73 -8.90 11.88
C PHE A 60 15.13 -8.33 12.15
N ARG A 61 15.46 -7.12 11.67
CA ARG A 61 16.72 -6.44 11.99
C ARG A 61 16.81 -5.97 13.44
N GLY A 62 15.67 -5.67 14.08
CA GLY A 62 15.60 -5.27 15.49
C GLY A 62 15.87 -6.40 16.49
N LYS A 63 15.72 -7.67 16.09
CA LYS A 63 15.94 -8.85 16.96
C LYS A 63 17.35 -9.46 16.87
N ARG A 64 18.33 -8.75 16.29
CA ARG A 64 19.74 -9.18 16.22
C ARG A 64 20.69 -8.24 16.98
N LYS A 65 20.24 -7.73 18.12
CA LYS A 65 21.09 -7.22 19.21
C LYS A 65 20.59 -7.83 20.51
N GLY A 66 20.83 -9.13 20.66
CA GLY A 66 20.92 -9.83 21.93
C GLY A 66 22.37 -10.22 22.10
#